data_AF-A0A7X8CMK8-F1
#
_entry.id   AF-A0A7X8CMK8-F1
#
_cell.length_a   1.000
_cell.length_b   1.000
_cell.length_c   1.000
_cell.angle_alpha   90.00
_cell.angle_beta   90.00
_cell.angle_gamma   90.00
#
_symmetry.space_group_name_H-M   'P 1'
#
loop_
_entity.id
_entity.type
_entity.pdbx_description
1 polymer ?
#
loop_
_entity_poly.entity_id
_entity_poly.type
_entity_poly.pdbx_seq_one_letter_code
_entity_poly.pdbx_strand_id
1 'polypeptide(L)'
;MKQDLWETIKKYYLHWWNNDFLGRIPFWVSAPKDDPQSQEILFGKHLWIHEKEKFDTEKIIKNAREILRATFYGGLAFPCYFPNFGTDVFSAYLGAEMEFSEIFPPVATGPSFIKEDVISVSWAKWGHPV
;
A
#
# COMPACT_ATOMS: atom_id res chain seq x y z
N MET A 1 -13.89 7.49 2.22
CA MET A 1 -14.73 6.86 3.27
C MET A 1 -15.61 7.94 3.88
N LYS A 2 -16.86 7.64 4.26
CA LYS A 2 -17.73 8.62 4.97
C LYS A 2 -17.19 8.85 6.39
N GLN A 3 -17.34 10.07 6.93
CA GLN A 3 -16.79 10.43 8.25
C GLN A 3 -17.29 9.51 9.37
N ASP A 4 -18.59 9.23 9.43
CA ASP A 4 -19.17 8.40 10.49
C ASP A 4 -18.63 6.95 10.47
N LEU A 5 -18.40 6.44 9.27
CA LEU A 5 -17.79 5.12 9.08
C LEU A 5 -16.33 5.10 9.55
N TRP A 6 -15.59 6.18 9.28
CA TRP A 6 -14.21 6.34 9.77
C TRP A 6 -14.16 6.36 11.30
N GLU A 7 -14.99 7.16 11.95
CA GLU A 7 -15.04 7.23 13.42
C GLU A 7 -15.43 5.88 14.04
N THR A 8 -16.28 5.12 13.36
CA THR A 8 -16.63 3.75 13.78
C THR A 8 -15.42 2.81 13.68
N ILE A 9 -14.76 2.75 12.52
CA ILE A 9 -13.59 1.86 12.30
C ILE A 9 -12.44 2.22 13.26
N LYS A 10 -12.19 3.52 13.47
CA LYS A 10 -11.16 4.00 14.40
C LYS A 10 -11.39 3.49 15.82
N LYS A 11 -12.63 3.48 16.32
CA LYS A 11 -12.96 2.91 17.64
C LYS A 11 -12.62 1.42 17.72
N TYR A 12 -13.00 0.64 16.71
CA TYR A 12 -12.67 -0.78 16.67
C TYR A 12 -11.15 -1.01 16.62
N TYR A 13 -10.41 -0.21 15.86
CA TYR A 13 -8.96 -0.30 15.80
C TYR A 13 -8.31 -0.04 17.16
N LEU A 14 -8.79 0.96 17.91
CA LEU A 14 -8.30 1.24 19.27
C LEU A 14 -8.61 0.12 20.25
N HIS A 15 -9.81 -0.46 20.20
CA HIS A 15 -10.15 -1.63 21.00
C HIS A 15 -9.24 -2.82 20.68
N TRP A 16 -8.99 -3.08 19.38
CA TRP A 16 -8.11 -4.15 18.96
C TRP A 16 -6.67 -3.92 19.46
N TRP A 17 -6.17 -2.70 19.33
CA TRP A 17 -4.84 -2.30 19.81
C TRP A 17 -4.66 -2.49 21.32
N ASN A 18 -5.72 -2.26 22.09
CA ASN A 18 -5.72 -2.42 23.55
C ASN A 18 -6.02 -3.85 24.03
N ASN A 19 -6.14 -4.82 23.11
CA ASN A 19 -6.59 -6.19 23.40
C ASN A 19 -7.99 -6.25 24.05
N ASP A 20 -8.86 -5.28 23.76
CA ASP A 20 -10.24 -5.29 24.23
C ASP A 20 -11.11 -6.28 23.45
N PHE A 21 -12.20 -6.72 24.07
CA PHE A 21 -13.21 -7.53 23.39
C PHE A 21 -13.97 -6.71 22.34
N LEU A 22 -13.87 -7.12 21.07
CA LEU A 22 -14.47 -6.42 19.92
C LEU A 22 -15.95 -6.77 19.66
N GLY A 23 -16.49 -7.83 20.29
CA GLY A 23 -17.84 -8.33 20.00
C GLY A 23 -18.01 -8.95 18.59
N ARG A 24 -16.92 -9.07 17.82
CA ARG A 24 -16.86 -9.65 16.48
C ARG A 24 -15.42 -9.98 16.11
N ILE A 25 -15.25 -10.82 15.08
CA ILE A 25 -13.93 -11.12 14.53
C ILE A 25 -13.49 -9.97 13.61
N PRO A 26 -12.29 -9.39 13.80
CA PRO A 26 -11.76 -8.37 12.90
C PRO A 26 -11.30 -9.03 11.59
N PHE A 27 -11.93 -8.66 10.47
CA PHE A 27 -11.46 -9.02 9.14
C PHE A 27 -11.11 -7.78 8.33
N TRP A 28 -9.99 -7.85 7.62
CA TRP A 28 -9.58 -6.86 6.64
C TRP A 28 -9.91 -7.37 5.24
N VAL A 29 -10.86 -6.73 4.56
CA VAL A 29 -11.22 -7.08 3.18
C VAL A 29 -10.95 -5.89 2.28
N SER A 30 -10.14 -6.10 1.26
CA SER A 30 -9.97 -5.16 0.15
C SER A 30 -10.29 -5.85 -1.16
N ALA A 31 -11.08 -5.20 -2.01
CA ALA A 31 -11.42 -5.70 -3.33
C ALA A 31 -11.41 -4.54 -4.33
N PRO A 32 -11.32 -4.77 -5.64
CA PRO A 32 -11.65 -3.75 -6.62
C PRO A 32 -13.10 -3.31 -6.45
N LYS A 33 -13.41 -2.04 -6.66
CA LYS A 33 -14.80 -1.64 -6.87
C LYS A 33 -15.33 -2.24 -8.17
N ASP A 34 -16.63 -2.51 -8.17
CA ASP A 34 -17.33 -3.12 -9.30
C ASP A 34 -17.69 -2.06 -10.36
N ASP A 35 -16.65 -1.44 -10.91
CA ASP A 35 -16.76 -0.49 -12.02
C ASP A 35 -15.51 -0.57 -12.93
N PRO A 36 -15.66 -0.39 -14.25
CA PRO A 36 -14.53 -0.55 -15.19
C PRO A 36 -13.34 0.38 -14.91
N GLN A 37 -13.60 1.60 -14.44
CA GLN A 37 -12.55 2.59 -14.18
C GLN A 37 -11.67 2.15 -13.00
N SER A 38 -12.28 1.68 -11.92
CA SER A 38 -11.56 1.16 -10.76
C SER A 38 -10.74 -0.09 -11.10
N GLN A 39 -11.28 -0.97 -11.95
CA GLN A 39 -10.56 -2.15 -12.43
C GLN A 39 -9.32 -1.74 -13.25
N GLU A 40 -9.45 -0.77 -14.15
CA GLU A 40 -8.33 -0.24 -14.93
C GLU A 40 -7.25 0.40 -14.03
N ILE A 41 -7.66 1.22 -13.06
CA ILE A 41 -6.75 1.86 -12.09
C ILE A 41 -5.94 0.81 -11.31
N LEU A 42 -6.60 -0.28 -10.87
CA LEU A 42 -5.97 -1.28 -10.00
C LEU A 42 -5.12 -2.30 -10.75
N PHE A 43 -5.49 -2.64 -11.98
CA PHE A 43 -4.83 -3.69 -12.75
C PHE A 43 -3.96 -3.17 -13.90
N GLY A 44 -4.07 -1.89 -14.24
CA GLY A 44 -3.19 -1.20 -15.17
C GLY A 44 -1.85 -0.80 -14.54
N LYS A 45 -0.83 -0.61 -15.39
CA LYS A 45 0.50 -0.12 -14.98
C LYS A 45 0.69 1.39 -15.12
N HIS A 46 -0.34 2.12 -15.55
CA HIS A 46 -0.25 3.57 -15.84
C HIS A 46 -0.04 4.43 -14.58
N LEU A 47 -0.38 3.92 -13.39
CA LEU A 47 -0.11 4.55 -12.09
C LEU A 47 1.13 4.00 -11.39
N TRP A 48 1.81 3.03 -11.98
CA TRP A 48 3.07 2.54 -11.42
C TRP A 48 4.16 3.61 -11.55
N ILE A 49 5.14 3.54 -10.66
CA ILE A 49 6.20 4.53 -10.52
C ILE A 49 7.43 4.00 -11.22
N HIS A 50 7.97 4.78 -12.16
CA HIS A 50 9.27 4.46 -12.75
C HIS A 50 10.40 4.81 -11.77
N GLU A 51 11.53 4.10 -11.84
CA GLU A 51 12.68 4.29 -10.97
C GLU A 51 13.20 5.74 -10.93
N LYS A 52 13.15 6.44 -12.07
CA LYS A 52 13.52 7.86 -12.20
C LYS A 52 12.57 8.82 -11.48
N GLU A 53 11.35 8.36 -11.17
CA GLU A 53 10.27 9.12 -10.54
C GLU A 53 10.14 8.80 -9.05
N LYS A 54 11.02 7.96 -8.49
CA LYS A 54 10.96 7.49 -7.10
C LYS A 54 10.95 8.58 -6.04
N PHE A 55 11.41 9.79 -6.36
CA PHE A 55 11.39 10.96 -5.47
C PHE A 55 10.34 12.01 -5.84
N ASP A 56 9.55 11.79 -6.89
CA ASP A 56 8.41 12.64 -7.26
C ASP A 56 7.25 12.37 -6.31
N THR A 57 7.33 13.00 -5.14
CA THR A 57 6.39 12.79 -4.03
C THR A 57 4.96 13.19 -4.42
N GLU A 58 4.78 14.22 -5.25
CA GLU A 58 3.46 14.66 -5.69
C GLU A 58 2.81 13.62 -6.60
N LYS A 59 3.56 13.09 -7.58
CA LYS A 59 3.08 12.02 -8.45
C LYS A 59 2.75 10.76 -7.65
N ILE A 60 3.63 10.36 -6.72
CA ILE A 60 3.44 9.17 -5.89
C ILE A 60 2.18 9.29 -5.04
N ILE A 61 1.98 10.41 -4.34
CA ILE A 61 0.78 10.65 -3.53
C ILE A 61 -0.49 10.69 -4.39
N LYS A 62 -0.42 11.32 -5.57
CA LYS A 62 -1.55 11.37 -6.52
C LYS A 62 -1.92 9.95 -6.95
N ASN A 63 -0.96 9.15 -7.41
CA ASN A 63 -1.20 7.79 -7.89
C ASN A 63 -1.73 6.89 -6.77
N ALA A 64 -1.15 6.98 -5.57
CA ALA A 64 -1.63 6.25 -4.40
C ALA A 64 -3.08 6.59 -4.06
N ARG A 65 -3.46 7.88 -4.12
CA ARG A 65 -4.84 8.33 -3.88
C ARG A 65 -5.83 7.71 -4.87
N GLU A 66 -5.48 7.62 -6.15
CA GLU A 66 -6.34 7.02 -7.16
C GLU A 66 -6.54 5.51 -6.92
N ILE A 67 -5.47 4.77 -6.59
CA ILE A 67 -5.56 3.36 -6.21
C ILE A 67 -6.45 3.16 -4.97
N LEU A 68 -6.25 3.97 -3.93
CA LEU A 68 -7.07 3.89 -2.71
C LEU A 68 -8.55 4.21 -3.00
N ARG A 69 -8.83 5.11 -3.95
CA ARG A 69 -10.20 5.45 -4.37
C ARG A 69 -10.87 4.34 -5.18
N ALA A 70 -10.11 3.61 -5.99
CA ALA A 70 -10.59 2.47 -6.77
C ALA A 70 -10.81 1.20 -5.93
N THR A 71 -10.27 1.17 -4.70
CA THR A 71 -10.37 0.03 -3.79
C THR A 71 -11.65 0.11 -2.93
N PHE A 72 -12.38 -0.99 -2.87
CA PHE A 72 -13.41 -1.26 -1.88
C PHE A 72 -12.78 -1.73 -0.56
N TYR A 73 -13.27 -1.23 0.57
CA TYR A 73 -12.83 -1.63 1.91
C TYR A 73 -14.02 -2.17 2.69
N GLY A 74 -13.97 -3.45 3.06
CA GLY A 74 -14.97 -4.17 3.83
C GLY A 74 -14.46 -4.61 5.20
N GLY A 75 -15.39 -5.03 6.06
CA GLY A 75 -15.07 -5.40 7.45
C GLY A 75 -14.59 -4.19 8.25
N LEU A 76 -13.38 -4.29 8.80
CA LEU A 76 -12.70 -3.19 9.52
C LEU A 76 -11.58 -2.55 8.69
N ALA A 77 -11.49 -2.86 7.40
CA ALA A 77 -10.47 -2.28 6.52
C ALA A 77 -10.71 -0.78 6.30
N PHE A 78 -9.62 -0.04 6.16
CA PHE A 78 -9.64 1.38 5.81
C PHE A 78 -8.50 1.70 4.83
N PRO A 79 -8.63 2.75 4.01
CA PRO A 79 -7.54 3.17 3.14
C PRO A 79 -6.33 3.56 3.99
N CYS A 80 -5.23 2.85 3.79
CA CYS A 80 -3.96 3.11 4.44
C CYS A 80 -2.86 3.11 3.40
N TYR A 81 -1.91 4.03 3.53
CA TYR A 81 -0.77 4.12 2.64
C TYR A 81 0.50 4.38 3.43
N PHE A 82 1.49 3.52 3.21
CA PHE A 82 2.83 3.65 3.75
C PHE A 82 3.77 4.04 2.60
N PRO A 83 4.12 5.32 2.44
CA PRO A 83 5.07 5.76 1.43
C PRO A 83 6.47 5.31 1.84
N ASN A 84 6.83 4.08 1.48
CA ASN A 84 8.16 3.53 1.70
C ASN A 84 8.66 2.87 0.41
N PHE A 85 9.96 2.57 0.39
CA PHE A 85 10.59 1.88 -0.73
C PHE A 85 10.62 0.35 -0.53
N GLY A 86 9.64 -0.20 0.18
CA GLY A 86 9.63 -1.61 0.60
C GLY A 86 10.39 -1.84 1.90
N THR A 87 10.47 -3.11 2.31
CA THR A 87 11.06 -3.52 3.58
C THR A 87 12.57 -3.25 3.67
N ASP A 88 13.26 -3.24 2.53
CA ASP A 88 14.73 -3.10 2.49
C ASP A 88 15.22 -1.67 2.73
N VAL A 89 14.31 -0.69 2.84
CA VAL A 89 14.66 0.68 3.23
C VAL A 89 15.33 0.73 4.61
N PHE A 90 15.03 -0.22 5.50
CA PHE A 90 15.70 -0.31 6.81
C PHE A 90 17.20 -0.61 6.66
N SER A 91 17.58 -1.48 5.74
CA SER A 91 18.99 -1.77 5.44
C SER A 91 19.72 -0.54 4.92
N ALA A 92 19.04 0.27 4.10
CA ALA A 92 19.60 1.53 3.61
C ALA A 92 19.84 2.54 4.73
N TYR A 93 18.93 2.63 5.71
CA TYR A 93 19.16 3.42 6.92
C TYR A 93 20.36 2.94 7.74
N LEU A 94 20.77 1.68 7.58
CA LEU A 94 21.95 1.07 8.22
C LEU A 94 23.21 1.12 7.33
N GLY A 95 23.16 1.77 6.17
CA GLY A 95 24.31 2.00 5.30
C GLY A 95 24.43 1.08 4.08
N ALA A 96 23.43 0.22 3.81
CA ALA A 96 23.38 -0.51 2.55
C ALA A 96 23.04 0.43 1.37
N GLU A 97 23.51 0.10 0.18
CA GLU A 97 23.00 0.72 -1.04
C GLU A 97 21.62 0.15 -1.38
N MET A 98 20.80 0.91 -2.10
CA MET A 98 19.50 0.45 -2.59
C MET A 98 19.52 0.30 -4.11
N GLU A 99 19.09 -0.87 -4.57
CA GLU A 99 18.73 -1.08 -5.98
C GLU A 99 17.21 -1.10 -6.09
N PHE A 100 16.68 -0.48 -7.15
CA PHE A 100 15.25 -0.30 -7.37
C PHE A 100 14.83 -1.04 -8.63
N SER A 101 13.60 -1.54 -8.63
CA SER A 101 12.98 -2.02 -9.85
C SER A 101 12.74 -0.88 -10.84
N GLU A 102 12.83 -1.18 -12.13
CA GLU A 102 12.58 -0.19 -13.20
C GLU A 102 11.20 0.47 -13.06
N ILE A 103 10.22 -0.33 -12.62
CA ILE A 103 8.85 0.12 -12.34
C ILE A 103 8.27 -0.65 -11.15
N PHE A 104 7.54 0.04 -10.27
CA PHE A 104 6.93 -0.57 -9.08
C PHE A 104 5.58 0.08 -8.73
N PRO A 105 4.67 -0.64 -8.06
CA PRO A 105 3.36 -0.09 -7.67
C PRO A 105 3.50 0.96 -6.56
N PRO A 106 2.70 2.05 -6.57
CA PRO A 106 2.79 3.10 -5.55
C PRO A 106 2.17 2.69 -4.22
N VAL A 107 1.28 1.69 -4.17
CA VAL A 107 0.59 1.24 -2.94
C VAL A 107 0.78 -0.26 -2.78
N ALA A 108 1.44 -0.66 -1.69
CA ALA A 108 1.81 -2.05 -1.41
C ALA A 108 0.70 -2.93 -0.79
N THR A 109 -0.53 -2.41 -0.72
CA THR A 109 -1.62 -3.01 0.04
C THR A 109 -2.91 -2.93 -0.77
N GLY A 110 -3.36 -4.07 -1.31
CA GLY A 110 -4.63 -4.15 -2.05
C GLY A 110 -4.64 -5.20 -3.15
N PRO A 111 -5.73 -5.29 -3.92
CA PRO A 111 -5.91 -6.30 -4.98
C PRO A 111 -4.86 -6.25 -6.09
N SER A 112 -4.21 -5.10 -6.27
CA SER A 112 -3.11 -4.89 -7.23
C SER A 112 -1.88 -5.78 -6.92
N PHE A 113 -1.75 -6.29 -5.69
CA PHE A 113 -0.65 -7.15 -5.24
C PHE A 113 -0.87 -8.66 -5.48
N ILE A 114 -2.04 -9.06 -5.99
CA ILE A 114 -2.42 -10.48 -6.11
C ILE A 114 -1.94 -11.09 -7.45
N LYS A 115 -1.44 -10.28 -8.40
CA LYS A 115 -0.88 -10.80 -9.65
C LYS A 115 0.56 -11.31 -9.45
N GLU A 116 0.88 -12.41 -10.12
CA GLU A 116 2.17 -13.13 -10.03
C GLU A 116 3.40 -12.30 -10.44
N ASP A 117 3.21 -11.16 -11.12
CA ASP A 117 4.29 -10.30 -11.61
C ASP A 117 4.64 -9.12 -10.67
N VAL A 118 4.28 -9.17 -9.39
CA VAL A 118 4.59 -8.07 -8.46
C VAL A 118 6.07 -8.08 -8.12
N ILE A 119 6.78 -7.13 -8.71
CA ILE A 119 8.21 -6.91 -8.53
C ILE A 119 8.44 -6.24 -7.16
N SER A 120 9.46 -6.68 -6.43
CA SER A 120 9.97 -5.97 -5.24
C SER A 120 10.26 -4.51 -5.58
N VAL A 121 9.82 -3.56 -4.74
CA VAL A 121 10.07 -2.13 -4.96
C VAL A 121 11.57 -1.84 -5.02
N SER A 122 12.32 -2.41 -4.08
CA SER A 122 13.76 -2.31 -3.97
C SER A 122 14.35 -3.52 -3.24
N TRP A 123 15.67 -3.67 -3.30
CA TRP A 123 16.43 -4.56 -2.42
C TRP A 123 17.73 -3.91 -1.97
N ALA A 124 18.21 -4.33 -0.79
CA ALA A 124 19.46 -3.88 -0.23
C ALA A 124 20.66 -4.55 -0.91
N LYS A 125 21.69 -3.75 -1.23
CA LYS A 125 22.97 -4.22 -1.71
C LYS A 125 24.04 -3.94 -0.66
N TRP A 126 24.60 -5.01 -0.11
CA TRP A 126 25.72 -4.94 0.83
C TRP A 126 27.03 -5.10 0.06
N GLY A 127 27.78 -4.00 -0.08
CA GLY A 127 29.11 -4.01 -0.73
C GLY A 127 30.20 -4.65 0.13
N HIS A 128 29.94 -4.83 1.42
CA HIS A 128 30.80 -5.53 2.37
C HIS A 128 29.90 -6.35 3.30
N PRO A 129 29.95 -7.70 3.26
CA PRO A 129 29.34 -8.49 4.32
C PRO A 129 30.04 -8.13 5.63
N VAL A 130 29.24 -7.88 6.67
CA VAL A 130 29.73 -7.70 8.05
C VAL A 130 30.33 -9.02 8.54
#